data_AF-A0A8J5PKH4-F1
#
_entry.id   AF-A0A8J5PKH4-F1
#
_cell.length_a   1.000
_cell.length_b   1.000
_cell.length_c   1.000
_cell.angle_alpha   90.00
_cell.angle_beta   90.00
_cell.angle_gamma   90.00
#
_symmetry.space_group_name_H-M   'P 1'
#
loop_
_entity.id
_entity.type
_entity.pdbx_description
1 polymer ?
#
loop_
_entity_poly.entity_id
_entity_poly.type
_entity_poly.pdbx_seq_one_letter_code
_entity_poly.pdbx_strand_id
1 'polypeptide(L)'
;MKCIVHGDAHIGNTFISPTGEPGFLDWPVIHAASALHDVAYFIGGSMLIQDRRAHEKDLLQSYLSALKHTGGPKLGIEDVWEEYRR
;
A
#
# COMPACT_ATOMS: atom_id res chain seq x y z
N MET A 1 5.40 -6.63 10.21
CA MET A 1 6.76 -6.02 10.00
C MET A 1 6.65 -4.52 10.23
N LYS A 2 7.64 -3.84 10.85
CA LYS A 2 7.55 -2.37 11.07
C LYS A 2 8.53 -1.57 10.21
N CYS A 3 8.08 -0.43 9.70
CA CYS A 3 8.90 0.58 9.01
C CYS A 3 8.34 1.99 9.27
N ILE A 4 9.03 3.01 8.76
CA ILE A 4 8.44 4.34 8.63
C ILE A 4 7.42 4.30 7.50
N VAL A 5 6.22 4.80 7.76
CA VAL A 5 5.12 4.89 6.80
C VAL A 5 4.81 6.36 6.52
N HIS A 6 4.17 6.61 5.39
CA HIS A 6 3.57 7.91 5.09
C HIS A 6 2.50 8.26 6.12
N GLY A 7 1.68 7.28 6.52
CA GLY A 7 0.68 7.43 7.57
C GLY A 7 -0.64 8.07 7.12
N ASP A 8 -0.69 8.60 5.90
CA ASP A 8 -1.90 9.17 5.27
C ASP A 8 -1.85 9.00 3.74
N ALA A 9 -1.44 7.81 3.29
CA ALA A 9 -1.30 7.46 1.88
C ALA A 9 -2.67 7.20 1.20
N HIS A 10 -3.57 8.18 1.20
CA HIS A 10 -4.83 8.11 0.43
C HIS A 10 -4.64 8.68 -0.98
N ILE A 11 -5.55 8.37 -1.92
CA ILE A 11 -5.44 8.82 -3.32
C ILE A 11 -5.32 10.35 -3.49
N GLY A 12 -5.94 11.14 -2.60
CA GLY A 12 -5.81 12.61 -2.60
C GLY A 12 -4.40 13.13 -2.33
N ASN A 13 -3.52 12.31 -1.74
CA ASN A 13 -2.12 12.62 -1.43
C ASN A 13 -1.17 12.00 -2.46
N THR A 14 -1.65 11.85 -3.70
CA THR A 14 -0.85 11.36 -4.82
C THR A 14 -0.74 12.40 -5.93
N PHE A 15 0.31 12.27 -6.73
CA PHE A 15 0.47 13.01 -7.97
C PHE A 15 1.00 12.08 -9.06
N ILE A 16 0.84 12.52 -10.31
CA ILE A 16 1.53 11.95 -11.46
C ILE A 16 2.55 13.00 -11.92
N SER A 17 3.82 12.60 -12.05
CA SER A 17 4.88 13.46 -12.53
C SER A 17 4.63 13.88 -14.00
N PRO A 18 5.31 14.92 -14.52
CA PRO A 18 5.26 15.25 -15.94
C PRO A 18 5.70 14.11 -16.88
N THR A 19 6.51 13.17 -16.38
CA THR A 19 6.98 11.97 -17.11
C THR A 19 6.08 10.74 -16.91
N GLY A 20 5.02 10.86 -16.10
CA GLY A 20 3.98 9.85 -15.95
C GLY A 20 4.14 8.91 -14.75
N GLU A 21 5.19 9.07 -13.93
CA GLU A 21 5.35 8.25 -12.72
C GLU A 21 4.45 8.73 -11.58
N PRO A 22 3.80 7.81 -10.85
CA PRO A 22 3.05 8.17 -9.64
C PRO A 22 3.99 8.46 -8.47
N GLY A 23 3.55 9.31 -7.54
CA GLY A 23 4.24 9.59 -6.29
C GLY A 23 3.29 10.03 -5.18
N PHE A 24 3.81 10.08 -3.94
CA PHE A 24 3.10 10.59 -2.76
C PHE A 24 3.57 11.99 -2.38
N LEU A 25 2.66 12.80 -1.86
CA LEU A 25 2.88 14.14 -1.33
C LEU A 25 2.24 14.28 0.06
N ASP A 26 2.52 15.38 0.75
CA ASP A 26 1.98 15.68 2.09
C ASP A 26 2.41 14.68 3.18
N TRP A 27 3.62 14.88 3.72
CA TRP A 27 4.28 13.97 4.67
C TRP A 27 4.19 14.33 6.19
N PRO A 28 3.24 15.13 6.71
CA PRO A 28 3.28 15.56 8.11
C PRO A 28 2.98 14.43 9.12
N VAL A 29 2.41 13.31 8.68
CA VAL A 29 1.94 12.21 9.56
C VAL A 29 2.88 10.98 9.54
N ILE A 30 4.14 11.16 9.12
CA ILE A 30 5.11 10.07 9.13
C ILE A 30 5.32 9.47 10.53
N HIS A 31 5.24 8.15 10.63
CA HIS A 31 5.45 7.47 11.91
C HIS A 31 5.88 6.01 11.68
N ALA A 32 6.28 5.32 12.76
CA ALA A 32 6.60 3.90 12.70
C ALA A 32 5.32 3.07 12.85
N ALA A 33 4.95 2.31 11.81
CA ALA A 33 3.77 1.46 11.80
C ALA A 33 4.04 0.11 11.15
N SER A 34 3.00 -0.69 10.97
CA SER A 34 3.06 -1.86 10.09
C SER A 34 3.48 -1.43 8.69
N ALA A 35 4.35 -2.21 8.04
CA ALA A 35 4.71 -2.01 6.65
C ALA A 35 3.51 -2.12 5.68
N LEU A 36 2.39 -2.69 6.13
CA LEU A 36 1.18 -2.80 5.34
C LEU A 36 0.17 -1.67 5.58
N HIS A 37 0.45 -0.76 6.52
CA HIS A 37 -0.46 0.32 6.88
C HIS A 37 -0.85 1.18 5.66
N ASP A 38 0.14 1.73 4.95
CA ASP A 38 -0.11 2.57 3.79
C ASP A 38 -0.79 1.80 2.65
N VAL A 39 -0.47 0.51 2.47
CA VAL A 39 -1.06 -0.34 1.42
C VAL A 39 -2.54 -0.59 1.70
N ALA A 40 -2.89 -0.96 2.93
CA ALA A 40 -4.26 -1.19 3.35
C ALA A 40 -5.08 0.09 3.29
N TYR A 41 -4.51 1.22 3.74
CA TYR A 41 -5.17 2.51 3.68
C TYR A 41 -5.41 2.99 2.24
N PHE A 42 -4.40 2.86 1.36
CA PHE A 42 -4.52 3.25 -0.05
C PHE A 42 -5.58 2.41 -0.78
N ILE A 43 -5.53 1.07 -0.68
CA ILE A 43 -6.51 0.18 -1.32
C ILE A 43 -7.91 0.40 -0.73
N GLY A 44 -8.00 0.54 0.59
CA GLY A 44 -9.25 0.77 1.31
C GLY A 44 -9.93 2.08 0.92
N GLY A 45 -9.16 3.15 0.76
CA GLY A 45 -9.66 4.49 0.47
C GLY A 45 -9.85 4.81 -1.01
N SER A 46 -9.28 4.02 -1.92
CA SER A 46 -9.26 4.33 -3.37
C SER A 46 -10.29 3.57 -4.20
N MET A 47 -11.10 2.69 -3.58
CA MET A 47 -11.97 1.77 -4.30
C MET A 47 -13.39 1.75 -3.74
N LEU A 48 -14.36 1.44 -4.61
CA LEU A 48 -15.69 1.05 -4.17
C LEU A 48 -15.62 -0.27 -3.39
N ILE A 49 -16.52 -0.44 -2.42
CA ILE A 49 -16.54 -1.61 -1.54
C ILE A 49 -16.62 -2.92 -2.33
N GLN A 50 -17.44 -2.95 -3.39
CA GLN A 50 -17.63 -4.14 -4.21
C GLN A 50 -16.35 -4.51 -4.98
N ASP A 51 -15.73 -3.52 -5.63
CA ASP A 51 -14.47 -3.71 -6.37
C ASP A 51 -13.34 -4.12 -5.43
N ARG A 52 -13.21 -3.49 -4.26
CA ARG A 52 -12.20 -3.87 -3.27
C ARG A 52 -12.35 -5.32 -2.85
N ARG A 53 -13.56 -5.79 -2.51
CA ARG A 53 -13.79 -7.19 -2.12
C ARG A 53 -13.45 -8.17 -3.24
N ALA A 54 -13.67 -7.77 -4.49
CA ALA A 54 -13.36 -8.60 -5.65
C ALA A 54 -11.85 -8.65 -5.96
N HIS A 55 -11.09 -7.59 -5.65
CA HIS A 55 -9.73 -7.40 -6.18
C HIS A 55 -8.62 -7.19 -5.14
N GLU A 56 -8.92 -6.98 -3.85
CA GLU A 56 -7.90 -6.57 -2.86
C GLU A 56 -6.77 -7.57 -2.67
N LYS A 57 -7.06 -8.88 -2.77
CA LYS A 57 -6.03 -9.93 -2.70
C LYS A 57 -5.08 -9.88 -3.88
N ASP A 58 -5.60 -9.68 -5.09
CA ASP A 58 -4.80 -9.60 -6.32
C ASP A 58 -3.93 -8.32 -6.34
N LEU A 59 -4.48 -7.21 -5.83
CA LEU A 59 -3.75 -5.95 -5.67
C LEU A 59 -2.63 -6.10 -4.65
N LEU A 60 -2.91 -6.71 -3.49
CA LEU A 60 -1.88 -6.99 -2.48
C LEU A 60 -0.81 -7.93 -3.04
N GLN A 61 -1.18 -8.96 -3.79
CA GLN A 61 -0.22 -9.87 -4.43
C GLN A 61 0.66 -9.15 -5.46
N SER A 62 0.08 -8.19 -6.20
CA SER A 62 0.82 -7.34 -7.13
C SER A 62 1.82 -6.45 -6.39
N TYR A 63 1.41 -5.83 -5.28
CA TYR A 63 2.29 -5.05 -4.42
C TYR A 63 3.46 -5.89 -3.87
N LEU A 64 3.20 -7.09 -3.34
CA LEU A 64 4.23 -7.99 -2.82
C LEU A 64 5.21 -8.44 -3.90
N SER A 65 4.69 -8.68 -5.12
CA SER A 65 5.52 -9.04 -6.27
C SER A 65 6.44 -7.89 -6.68
N ALA A 66 5.91 -6.66 -6.72
CA ALA A 66 6.69 -5.46 -6.99
C ALA A 66 7.75 -5.21 -5.90
N LEU A 67 7.37 -5.33 -4.63
CA LEU A 67 8.28 -5.17 -3.48
C LEU A 67 9.45 -6.15 -3.56
N LYS A 68 9.19 -7.41 -3.88
CA LYS A 68 10.25 -8.41 -4.09
C LYS A 68 11.14 -8.03 -5.28
N HIS A 69 10.54 -7.60 -6.39
CA HIS A 69 11.29 -7.25 -7.61
C HIS A 69 12.24 -6.08 -7.39
N THR A 70 11.89 -5.13 -6.52
CA THR A 70 12.72 -3.97 -6.18
C THR A 70 13.73 -4.24 -5.05
N GLY A 71 13.90 -5.50 -4.62
CA GLY A 71 14.88 -5.91 -3.62
C GLY A 71 14.35 -5.97 -2.19
N GLY A 72 13.05 -5.77 -1.99
CA GLY A 72 12.38 -5.98 -0.71
C GLY A 72 12.26 -7.46 -0.31
N PRO A 73 11.74 -7.74 0.89
CA PRO A 73 11.60 -9.10 1.40
C PRO A 73 10.64 -9.93 0.55
N LYS A 74 10.93 -11.23 0.44
CA LYS A 74 10.00 -12.19 -0.17
C LYS A 74 8.93 -12.57 0.85
N LEU A 75 7.74 -11.99 0.70
CA LEU A 75 6.56 -12.27 1.50
C LEU A 75 5.46 -12.86 0.62
N GLY A 76 4.76 -13.87 1.12
CA GLY A 76 3.53 -14.40 0.54
C GLY A 76 2.29 -13.71 1.10
N ILE A 77 1.16 -13.84 0.40
CA ILE A 77 -0.10 -13.23 0.85
C ILE A 77 -0.53 -13.77 2.23
N GLU A 78 -0.37 -15.07 2.46
CA GLU A 78 -0.72 -15.72 3.72
C GLU A 78 0.15 -15.25 4.90
N ASP A 79 1.37 -14.76 4.63
CA ASP A 79 2.27 -14.24 5.66
C ASP A 79 1.80 -12.89 6.21
N VAL A 80 1.03 -12.14 5.42
CA VAL A 80 0.71 -10.73 5.70
C VAL A 80 -0.79 -10.43 5.75
N TRP A 81 -1.64 -11.40 5.39
CA TRP A 81 -3.09 -11.17 5.25
C TRP A 81 -3.75 -10.70 6.54
N GLU A 82 -3.42 -11.30 7.69
CA GLU A 82 -3.95 -10.86 8.98
C GLU A 82 -3.47 -9.47 9.39
N GLU A 83 -2.22 -9.11 9.03
CA GLU A 83 -1.68 -7.78 9.31
C GLU A 83 -2.29 -6.71 8.40
N TYR A 84 -2.56 -7.05 7.13
CA TYR A 84 -3.26 -6.19 6.16
C TYR A 84 -4.70 -5.86 6.59
N ARG A 85 -5.41 -6.82 7.21
CA ARG A 85 -6.83 -6.67 7.60
C ARG A 85 -7.05 -5.99 8.96
N ARG A 86 -5.99 -5.64 9.69
CA ARG A 86 -6.07 -4.95 10.99
C ARG A 86 -6.30 -3.46 10.82
#